data_AF-I1CIF6-F1
#
_entry.id   AF-I1CIF6-F1
#
_cell.length_a   1.000
_cell.length_b   1.000
_cell.length_c   1.000
_cell.angle_alpha   90.00
_cell.angle_beta   90.00
_cell.angle_gamma   90.00
#
_symmetry.space_group_name_H-M   'P 1'
#
loop_
_entity.id
_entity.type
_entity.pdbx_description
1 polymer ?
#
loop_
_entity_poly.entity_id
_entity_poly.type
_entity_poly.pdbx_seq_one_letter_code
_entity_poly.pdbx_strand_id
1 'polypeptide(L)'
;MLKHTVIKRGLATANPLIIKNSRIQASVILSRPPQITRDATPFEKAYFDYREKLERQEATTTPTDFYFKKGSVAERRWKHEEQARQNAMKDPSTSLSEALQASQVSWDKENEGLTVSTKLEKLERLTEADDKNNKKSLDRALQQTLYLVVKPSGDSSWQFPQGPIDTTEYLHEAAERTLSEQCGVDMDTWFVGRQPIGFYKETSQQSGLKVLKYKR
;
A
#
# COMPACT_ATOMS: atom_id res chain seq x y z
N MET A 1 4.88 22.11 27.97
CA MET A 1 4.83 20.76 28.57
C MET A 1 3.40 20.43 28.95
N LEU A 2 2.62 19.86 28.03
CA LEU A 2 1.27 19.38 28.31
C LEU A 2 1.34 17.86 28.36
N LYS A 3 1.40 17.31 29.58
CA LYS A 3 1.31 15.86 29.79
C LYS A 3 -0.15 15.48 29.55
N HIS A 4 -0.46 14.92 28.39
CA HIS A 4 -1.73 14.24 28.18
C HIS A 4 -1.75 13.02 29.09
N THR A 5 -2.41 13.17 30.24
CA THR A 5 -2.75 12.08 31.14
C THR A 5 -3.70 11.16 30.38
N VAL A 6 -3.17 10.04 29.86
CA VAL A 6 -4.00 8.94 29.39
C VAL A 6 -4.82 8.47 30.58
N ILE A 7 -6.12 8.77 30.56
CA ILE A 7 -7.08 8.23 31.51
C ILE A 7 -7.06 6.72 31.29
N LYS A 8 -6.32 6.00 32.15
CA LYS A 8 -6.49 4.55 32.33
C LYS A 8 -7.89 4.36 32.89
N ARG A 9 -8.91 4.26 32.03
CA ARG A 9 -10.15 3.60 32.41
C ARG A 9 -9.72 2.23 32.91
N GLY A 10 -10.05 1.94 34.17
CA GLY A 10 -9.67 0.70 34.83
C GLY A 10 -10.05 -0.49 33.96
N LEU A 11 -9.22 -1.54 34.02
CA LEU A 11 -9.53 -2.88 33.53
C LEU A 11 -11.01 -3.15 33.79
N ALA A 12 -11.83 -3.08 32.73
CA ALA A 12 -13.21 -3.49 32.83
C ALA A 12 -13.19 -4.94 33.32
N THR A 13 -13.96 -5.23 34.36
CA THR A 13 -14.22 -6.57 34.87
C THR A 13 -15.04 -7.34 33.84
N ALA A 14 -14.44 -7.63 32.70
CA ALA A 14 -14.98 -8.51 31.69
C ALA A 14 -14.92 -9.93 32.25
N ASN A 15 -16.08 -10.60 32.34
CA ASN A 15 -16.14 -12.00 32.74
C ASN A 15 -15.73 -12.81 31.51
N PRO A 16 -14.49 -13.37 31.47
CA PRO A 16 -13.98 -13.96 30.24
C PRO A 16 -14.84 -15.16 29.85
N LEU A 17 -15.26 -15.22 28.59
CA LEU A 17 -15.95 -16.38 28.05
C LEU A 17 -15.03 -17.60 28.10
N ILE A 18 -15.39 -18.58 28.92
CA ILE A 18 -14.68 -19.85 29.07
C ILE A 18 -15.53 -20.97 28.48
N ILE A 19 -15.00 -21.66 27.48
CA ILE A 19 -15.65 -22.81 26.85
C ILE A 19 -14.71 -24.01 26.95
N LYS A 20 -15.16 -25.10 27.59
CA LYS A 20 -14.39 -26.35 27.75
C LYS A 20 -12.97 -26.09 28.31
N ASN A 21 -12.87 -25.33 29.41
CA ASN A 21 -11.62 -24.92 30.07
C ASN A 21 -10.65 -24.10 29.19
N SER A 22 -11.15 -23.52 28.09
CA SER A 22 -10.40 -22.57 27.27
C SER A 22 -10.99 -21.18 27.36
N ARG A 23 -10.14 -20.20 27.70
CA ARG A 23 -10.47 -18.78 27.57
C ARG A 23 -10.48 -18.41 26.10
N ILE A 24 -11.57 -17.78 25.66
CA ILE A 24 -11.70 -17.26 24.30
C ILE A 24 -11.21 -15.81 24.30
N GLN A 25 -10.41 -15.46 23.30
CA GLN A 25 -9.96 -14.09 23.06
C GLN A 25 -10.29 -13.66 21.64
N ALA A 26 -10.71 -12.40 21.51
CA ALA A 26 -10.91 -11.71 20.24
C ALA A 26 -9.59 -11.03 19.85
N SER A 27 -9.05 -11.36 18.68
CA SER A 27 -7.85 -10.73 18.12
C SER A 27 -8.14 -10.09 16.77
N VAL A 28 -7.54 -8.93 16.54
CA VAL A 28 -7.71 -8.11 15.34
C VAL A 28 -6.42 -8.06 14.53
N ILE A 29 -6.48 -8.52 13.29
CA ILE A 29 -5.43 -8.25 12.31
C ILE A 29 -5.83 -7.00 11.54
N LEU A 30 -5.31 -5.84 11.97
CA LEU A 30 -5.47 -4.60 11.24
C LEU A 30 -4.39 -4.52 10.15
N SER A 31 -4.84 -4.39 8.90
CA SER A 31 -3.95 -4.22 7.75
C SER A 31 -4.17 -2.88 7.06
N ARG A 32 -3.08 -2.30 6.55
CA ARG A 32 -3.07 -1.17 5.64
C ARG A 32 -2.72 -1.71 4.24
N PRO A 33 -3.60 -1.61 3.24
CA PRO A 33 -3.34 -2.13 1.89
C PRO A 33 -2.23 -1.34 1.18
N PRO A 34 -1.60 -1.90 0.13
CA PRO A 34 -0.63 -1.16 -0.68
C PRO A 34 -1.32 0.06 -1.32
N GLN A 35 -0.65 1.21 -1.24
CA GLN A 35 -1.13 2.50 -1.79
C GLN A 35 -0.64 2.73 -3.23
N ILE A 36 0.47 2.09 -3.60
CA ILE A 36 1.03 2.16 -4.96
C ILE A 36 1.22 0.74 -5.51
N THR A 37 1.26 0.65 -6.83
CA THR A 37 1.55 -0.60 -7.55
C THR A 37 2.92 -1.14 -7.16
N ARG A 38 3.11 -2.46 -7.21
CA ARG A 38 4.44 -3.06 -7.03
C ARG A 38 5.37 -2.75 -8.20
N ASP A 39 6.67 -2.88 -7.95
CA ASP A 39 7.64 -2.84 -9.04
C ASP A 39 7.52 -4.08 -9.95
N ALA A 40 7.64 -3.85 -11.26
CA ALA A 40 7.66 -4.91 -12.25
C ALA A 40 8.99 -5.68 -12.16
N THR A 41 8.91 -7.01 -12.23
CA THR A 41 10.10 -7.86 -12.32
C THR A 41 10.85 -7.61 -13.63
N PRO A 42 12.16 -7.92 -13.73
CA PRO A 42 12.91 -7.73 -14.98
C PRO A 42 12.27 -8.42 -16.18
N PHE A 43 11.71 -9.62 -15.98
CA PHE A 43 10.98 -10.34 -17.02
C PHE A 43 9.69 -9.63 -17.44
N GLU A 44 8.90 -9.14 -16.48
CA GLU A 44 7.67 -8.40 -16.79
C GLU A 44 7.96 -7.11 -17.53
N LYS A 45 9.02 -6.38 -17.18
CA LYS A 45 9.46 -5.20 -17.92
C LYS A 45 9.75 -5.53 -19.38
N ALA A 46 10.56 -6.56 -19.62
CA ALA A 46 10.87 -7.02 -20.99
C ALA A 46 9.61 -7.48 -21.75
N TYR A 47 8.68 -8.15 -21.07
CA TYR A 47 7.41 -8.56 -21.66
C TYR A 47 6.52 -7.35 -22.01
N PHE A 48 6.43 -6.35 -21.14
CA PHE A 48 5.66 -5.14 -21.42
C PHE A 48 6.24 -4.34 -22.57
N ASP A 49 7.57 -4.17 -22.62
CA ASP A 49 8.24 -3.53 -23.75
C ASP A 49 7.99 -4.31 -25.06
N TYR A 50 8.03 -5.64 -25.02
CA TYR A 50 7.70 -6.48 -26.17
C TYR A 50 6.25 -6.32 -26.63
N ARG A 51 5.30 -6.33 -25.70
CA ARG A 51 3.87 -6.13 -25.99
C ARG A 51 3.60 -4.75 -26.57
N GLU A 52 4.23 -3.71 -26.04
CA GLU A 52 4.13 -2.35 -26.55
C GLU A 52 4.68 -2.25 -27.99
N LYS A 53 5.81 -2.93 -28.29
CA LYS A 53 6.36 -3.01 -29.66
C LYS A 53 5.39 -3.69 -30.63
N LEU A 54 4.79 -4.82 -30.23
CA LEU A 54 3.82 -5.54 -31.05
C LEU A 54 2.55 -4.72 -31.30
N GLU A 55 1.96 -4.19 -30.24
CA GLU A 55 0.73 -3.39 -30.32
C GLU A 55 0.94 -2.21 -31.26
N ARG A 56 2.12 -1.59 -31.24
CA ARG A 56 2.48 -0.51 -32.13
C ARG A 56 2.63 -0.93 -33.61
N GLN A 57 3.09 -2.15 -33.87
CA GLN A 57 3.15 -2.69 -35.24
C GLN A 57 1.74 -2.95 -35.79
N GLU A 58 0.82 -3.38 -34.93
CA GLU A 58 -0.57 -3.67 -35.29
C GLU A 58 -1.47 -2.42 -35.29
N ALA A 59 -1.07 -1.38 -34.54
CA ALA A 59 -1.83 -0.16 -34.40
C ALA A 59 -1.93 0.62 -35.72
N THR A 60 -3.09 1.22 -35.94
CA THR A 60 -3.29 2.19 -37.01
C THR A 60 -2.47 3.45 -36.74
N THR A 61 -1.98 4.08 -37.80
CA THR A 61 -1.25 5.35 -37.69
C THR A 61 -2.12 6.44 -37.04
N THR A 62 -1.57 7.13 -36.04
CA THR A 62 -2.26 8.25 -35.38
C THR A 62 -2.56 9.37 -36.39
N PRO A 63 -3.80 9.87 -36.50
CA PRO A 63 -4.16 10.95 -37.43
C PRO A 63 -3.63 12.29 -36.91
N THR A 64 -2.38 12.62 -37.22
CA THR A 64 -1.69 13.81 -36.70
C THR A 64 -2.37 15.12 -37.12
N ASP A 65 -2.91 15.17 -38.34
CA ASP A 65 -3.60 16.35 -38.89
C ASP A 65 -4.86 16.71 -38.09
N PHE A 66 -5.47 15.75 -37.38
CA PHE A 66 -6.63 15.98 -36.53
C PHE A 66 -6.25 16.60 -35.18
N TYR A 67 -5.17 16.12 -34.56
CA TYR A 67 -4.76 16.55 -33.22
C TYR A 67 -3.83 17.76 -33.21
N PHE A 68 -3.03 17.96 -34.27
CA PHE A 68 -2.02 18.99 -34.34
C PHE A 68 -2.22 19.92 -35.54
N LYS A 69 -2.13 21.22 -35.30
CA LYS A 69 -2.04 22.21 -36.37
C LYS A 69 -0.68 22.09 -37.06
N LYS A 70 -0.70 22.11 -38.39
CA LYS A 70 0.52 22.06 -39.22
C LYS A 70 1.46 23.21 -38.84
N GLY A 71 2.72 22.88 -38.57
CA GLY A 71 3.78 23.81 -38.17
C GLY A 71 3.79 24.17 -36.67
N SER A 72 2.86 23.66 -35.87
CA SER A 72 2.81 23.91 -34.42
C SER A 72 4.00 23.30 -33.69
N VAL A 73 4.40 23.93 -32.57
CA VAL A 73 5.41 23.39 -31.64
C VAL A 73 5.00 22.01 -31.14
N ALA A 74 3.70 21.78 -30.91
CA ALA A 74 3.17 20.49 -30.49
C ALA A 74 3.37 19.38 -31.55
N GLU A 75 3.19 19.72 -32.85
CA GLU A 75 3.45 18.78 -33.95
C GLU A 75 4.93 18.40 -34.01
N ARG A 76 5.82 19.38 -33.84
CA ARG A 76 7.28 19.15 -33.84
C ARG A 76 7.71 18.26 -32.67
N ARG A 77 7.19 18.53 -31.46
CA ARG A 77 7.42 17.68 -30.28
C ARG A 77 6.96 16.25 -30.51
N TRP A 78 5.73 16.07 -31.02
CA TRP A 78 5.21 14.75 -31.35
C TRP A 78 6.09 14.01 -32.36
N LYS A 79 6.51 14.68 -33.45
CA LYS A 79 7.40 14.09 -34.46
C LYS A 79 8.76 13.69 -33.87
N HIS A 80 9.30 14.49 -32.97
CA HIS A 80 10.56 14.19 -32.28
C HIS A 80 10.43 12.93 -31.39
N GLU A 81 9.36 12.84 -30.60
CA GLU A 81 9.05 11.65 -29.80
C GLU A 81 8.81 10.41 -30.67
N GLU A 82 8.10 10.59 -31.79
CA GLU A 82 7.81 9.52 -32.75
C GLU A 82 9.09 8.98 -33.40
N GLN A 83 10.01 9.84 -33.80
CA GLN A 83 11.32 9.43 -34.33
C GLN A 83 12.11 8.59 -33.31
N ALA A 84 12.12 9.00 -32.04
CA ALA A 84 12.77 8.23 -30.98
C ALA A 84 12.16 6.83 -30.81
N ARG A 85 10.83 6.74 -30.82
CA ARG A 85 10.12 5.45 -30.78
C ARG A 85 10.44 4.57 -32.00
N GLN A 86 10.45 5.14 -33.20
CA GLN A 86 10.80 4.39 -34.42
C GLN A 86 12.24 3.87 -34.38
N ASN A 87 13.16 4.62 -33.79
CA ASN A 87 14.54 4.15 -33.57
C ASN A 87 14.57 3.00 -32.56
N ALA A 88 13.83 3.09 -31.45
CA ALA A 88 13.71 2.02 -30.47
C ALA A 88 12.98 0.76 -30.99
N MET A 89 12.12 0.87 -32.01
CA MET A 89 11.52 -0.29 -32.67
C MET A 89 12.51 -1.08 -33.52
N LYS A 90 13.52 -0.42 -34.10
CA LYS A 90 14.54 -1.09 -34.95
C LYS A 90 15.45 -1.99 -34.14
N ASP A 91 15.71 -1.63 -32.88
CA ASP A 91 16.55 -2.39 -31.97
C ASP A 91 15.70 -3.14 -30.93
N PRO A 92 15.72 -4.49 -30.90
CA PRO A 92 15.00 -5.27 -29.89
C PRO A 92 15.46 -4.97 -28.46
N SER A 93 16.73 -4.61 -28.26
CA SER A 93 17.33 -4.45 -26.92
C SER A 93 17.02 -3.12 -26.24
N THR A 94 16.68 -2.09 -27.02
CA THR A 94 16.32 -0.77 -26.49
C THR A 94 14.86 -0.75 -26.05
N SER A 95 14.57 -0.27 -24.83
CA SER A 95 13.19 -0.14 -24.34
C SER A 95 12.48 1.08 -24.96
N LEU A 96 11.19 0.96 -25.23
CA LEU A 96 10.38 2.05 -25.78
C LEU A 96 10.20 3.20 -24.77
N SER A 97 9.97 2.82 -23.51
CA SER A 97 9.71 3.75 -22.42
C SER A 97 10.93 4.63 -22.11
N GLU A 98 12.13 4.07 -22.04
CA GLU A 98 13.35 4.83 -21.80
C GLU A 98 13.70 5.74 -22.99
N ALA A 99 13.51 5.25 -24.23
CA ALA A 99 13.74 6.06 -25.44
C ALA A 99 12.81 7.29 -25.50
N LEU A 100 11.54 7.13 -25.12
CA LEU A 100 10.58 8.23 -25.04
C LEU A 100 10.98 9.23 -23.95
N GLN A 101 11.36 8.75 -22.77
CA GLN A 101 11.78 9.60 -21.67
C GLN A 101 13.04 10.41 -22.04
N ALA A 102 14.03 9.78 -22.67
CA ALA A 102 15.22 10.45 -23.17
C ALA A 102 14.89 11.52 -24.23
N SER A 103 13.97 11.20 -25.16
CA SER A 103 13.48 12.14 -26.17
C SER A 103 12.82 13.38 -25.56
N GLN A 104 11.98 13.19 -24.53
CA GLN A 104 11.33 14.30 -23.82
C GLN A 104 12.35 15.20 -23.12
N VAL A 105 13.33 14.62 -22.42
CA VAL A 105 14.40 15.38 -21.75
C VAL A 105 15.24 16.17 -22.74
N SER A 106 15.57 15.59 -23.91
CA SER A 106 16.30 16.29 -24.96
C SER A 106 15.50 17.47 -25.51
N TRP A 107 14.22 17.25 -25.81
CA TRP A 107 13.33 18.28 -26.35
C TRP A 107 13.15 19.44 -25.37
N ASP A 108 12.93 19.15 -24.09
CA ASP A 108 12.75 20.15 -23.03
C ASP A 108 13.99 21.03 -22.88
N LYS A 109 15.19 20.44 -23.00
CA LYS A 109 16.47 21.16 -22.92
C LYS A 109 16.69 22.09 -24.13
N GLU A 110 16.32 21.65 -25.32
CA GLU A 110 16.50 22.43 -26.56
C GLU A 110 15.48 23.57 -26.70
N ASN A 111 14.30 23.40 -26.09
CA ASN A 111 13.17 24.34 -26.19
C ASN A 111 12.87 25.02 -24.85
N GLU A 112 13.88 25.15 -24.00
CA GLU A 112 13.77 25.83 -22.70
C GLU A 112 13.20 27.25 -22.89
N GLY A 113 12.03 27.50 -22.29
CA GLY A 113 11.32 28.79 -22.38
C GLY A 113 10.23 28.90 -23.45
N LEU A 114 10.07 27.92 -24.34
CA LEU A 114 9.02 27.94 -25.38
C LEU A 114 7.65 27.43 -24.88
N THR A 115 7.64 26.64 -23.81
CA THR A 115 6.42 26.06 -23.22
C THR A 115 6.37 26.31 -21.73
N VAL A 116 5.38 27.09 -21.26
CA VAL A 116 5.01 27.17 -19.84
C VAL A 116 4.18 25.95 -19.50
N SER A 117 4.84 24.80 -19.32
CA SER A 117 4.20 23.60 -18.78
C SER A 117 4.50 23.52 -17.29
N THR A 118 3.47 23.42 -16.47
CA THR A 118 3.60 22.93 -15.09
C THR A 118 4.08 21.48 -15.16
N LYS A 119 5.38 21.27 -14.98
CA LYS A 119 5.96 19.94 -14.95
C LYS A 119 5.38 19.19 -13.76
N LEU A 120 4.59 18.15 -14.02
CA LEU A 120 4.12 17.26 -12.99
C LEU A 120 5.29 16.36 -12.57
N GLU A 121 5.93 16.70 -11.46
CA GLU A 121 6.99 15.87 -10.91
C GLU A 121 6.36 14.71 -10.12
N LYS A 122 6.68 13.49 -10.56
CA LYS A 122 6.28 12.29 -9.85
C LYS A 122 7.03 12.26 -8.52
N LEU A 123 6.29 12.16 -7.42
CA LEU A 123 6.88 11.91 -6.11
C LEU A 123 7.64 10.58 -6.11
N GLU A 124 8.68 10.52 -5.30
CA GLU A 124 9.44 9.30 -5.11
C GLU A 124 8.57 8.20 -4.50
N ARG A 125 8.85 6.95 -4.90
CA ARG A 125 8.13 5.78 -4.39
C ARG A 125 8.56 5.43 -2.96
N LEU A 126 9.76 5.86 -2.56
CA LEU A 126 10.29 5.74 -1.22
C LEU A 126 9.96 7.02 -0.45
N THR A 127 9.56 6.87 0.80
CA THR A 127 9.20 7.98 1.68
C THR A 127 10.30 8.26 2.69
N GLU A 128 10.27 9.43 3.33
CA GLU A 128 11.18 9.71 4.46
C GLU A 128 11.08 8.67 5.59
N ALA A 129 9.90 8.04 5.74
CA ALA A 129 9.68 6.99 6.74
C ALA A 129 10.40 5.69 6.37
N ASP A 130 10.60 5.41 5.08
CA ASP A 130 11.41 4.30 4.60
C ASP A 130 12.90 4.56 4.86
N ASP A 131 13.39 5.75 4.54
CA ASP A 131 14.78 6.15 4.77
C ASP A 131 15.14 6.10 6.26
N LYS A 132 14.25 6.60 7.12
CA LYS A 132 14.41 6.60 8.59
C LYS A 132 14.08 5.24 9.22
N ASN A 133 13.63 4.25 8.44
CA ASN A 133 13.13 2.96 8.90
C ASN A 133 12.12 3.08 10.06
N ASN A 134 11.23 4.08 9.99
CA ASN A 134 10.27 4.37 11.04
C ASN A 134 9.09 3.40 11.00
N LYS A 135 9.21 2.29 11.75
CA LYS A 135 8.21 1.21 11.80
C LYS A 135 6.83 1.63 12.34
N LYS A 136 6.71 2.81 12.97
CA LYS A 136 5.45 3.34 13.51
C LYS A 136 4.68 4.20 12.50
N SER A 137 5.32 4.63 11.41
CA SER A 137 4.64 5.40 10.35
C SER A 137 3.81 4.48 9.44
N LEU A 138 2.66 4.98 8.98
CA LEU A 138 1.84 4.32 7.96
C LEU A 138 2.36 4.59 6.54
N ASP A 139 3.13 5.66 6.35
CA ASP A 139 3.62 6.10 5.05
C ASP A 139 4.85 5.31 4.56
N ARG A 140 5.39 4.41 5.38
CA ARG A 140 6.48 3.51 4.98
C ARG A 140 5.98 2.39 4.06
N ALA A 141 6.79 1.87 3.16
CA ALA A 141 6.53 0.69 2.34
C ALA A 141 5.16 0.77 1.64
N LEU A 142 4.94 1.82 0.87
CA LEU A 142 3.68 2.09 0.17
C LEU A 142 3.26 0.96 -0.78
N GLN A 143 4.22 0.18 -1.31
CA GLN A 143 3.96 -0.96 -2.21
C GLN A 143 3.47 -2.23 -1.49
N GLN A 144 3.56 -2.28 -0.15
CA GLN A 144 3.32 -3.48 0.63
C GLN A 144 2.14 -3.32 1.59
N THR A 145 1.53 -4.45 1.95
CA THR A 145 0.54 -4.51 3.03
C THR A 145 1.26 -4.45 4.37
N LEU A 146 0.92 -3.45 5.19
CA LEU A 146 1.40 -3.38 6.57
C LEU A 146 0.40 -4.02 7.53
N TYR A 147 0.90 -4.66 8.58
CA TYR A 147 0.10 -5.21 9.65
C TYR A 147 0.44 -4.52 10.96
N LEU A 148 -0.59 -4.17 11.74
CA LEU A 148 -0.42 -3.61 13.07
C LEU A 148 -0.04 -4.71 14.06
N VAL A 149 1.04 -4.49 14.80
CA VAL A 149 1.47 -5.37 15.89
C VAL A 149 1.74 -4.50 17.10
N VAL A 150 1.29 -4.96 18.26
CA VAL A 150 1.39 -4.25 19.53
C VAL A 150 2.24 -5.07 20.49
N LYS A 151 3.04 -4.38 21.30
CA LYS A 151 3.73 -4.98 22.45
C LYS A 151 2.96 -4.57 23.71
N PRO A 152 2.27 -5.49 24.41
CA PRO A 152 1.63 -5.21 25.69
C PRO A 152 2.66 -4.69 26.70
N SER A 153 2.19 -3.92 27.68
CA SER A 153 3.07 -3.40 28.74
C SER A 153 3.73 -4.56 29.51
N GLY A 154 5.06 -4.56 29.59
CA GLY A 154 5.86 -5.61 30.24
C GLY A 154 6.81 -6.32 29.27
N ASP A 155 7.30 -7.49 29.68
CA ASP A 155 8.21 -8.33 28.89
C ASP A 155 7.48 -9.30 27.94
N SER A 156 6.29 -8.88 27.47
CA SER A 156 5.44 -9.68 26.60
C SER A 156 5.97 -9.74 25.17
N SER A 157 5.68 -10.84 24.49
CA SER A 157 5.96 -11.00 23.05
C SER A 157 5.11 -10.05 22.20
N TRP A 158 5.58 -9.76 20.99
CA TRP A 158 4.82 -9.02 20.00
C TRP A 158 3.60 -9.83 19.58
N GLN A 159 2.43 -9.21 19.60
CA GLN A 159 1.16 -9.84 19.28
C GLN A 159 0.24 -8.88 18.51
N PHE A 160 -0.77 -9.43 17.86
CA PHE A 160 -1.88 -8.61 17.37
C PHE A 160 -2.68 -8.03 18.54
N PRO A 161 -3.36 -6.89 18.37
CA PRO A 161 -4.35 -6.43 19.33
C PRO A 161 -5.30 -7.58 19.67
N GLN A 162 -5.36 -7.96 20.94
CA GLN A 162 -6.20 -9.06 21.41
C GLN A 162 -6.70 -8.81 22.82
N GLY A 163 -7.92 -9.24 23.09
CA GLY A 163 -8.63 -8.99 24.33
C GLY A 163 -9.58 -10.13 24.68
N PRO A 164 -9.99 -10.25 25.96
CA PRO A 164 -11.02 -11.20 26.35
C PRO A 164 -12.36 -10.82 25.72
N ILE A 165 -13.15 -11.82 25.39
CA ILE A 165 -14.56 -11.66 24.99
C ILE A 165 -15.47 -11.84 26.21
N ASP A 166 -16.42 -10.93 26.38
CA ASP A 166 -17.50 -11.03 27.36
C ASP A 166 -18.61 -11.98 26.90
N THR A 167 -19.37 -12.53 27.84
CA THR A 167 -20.49 -13.44 27.53
C THR A 167 -21.65 -12.75 26.79
N THR A 168 -21.73 -11.42 26.87
CA THR A 168 -22.83 -10.61 26.32
C THR A 168 -22.51 -9.93 25.00
N GLU A 169 -21.27 -9.98 24.53
CA GLU A 169 -20.84 -9.31 23.30
C GLU A 169 -20.55 -10.31 22.18
N TYR A 170 -20.74 -9.90 20.93
CA TYR A 170 -20.30 -10.70 19.80
C TYR A 170 -18.80 -10.56 19.57
N LEU A 171 -18.20 -11.57 18.95
CA LEU A 171 -16.75 -11.63 18.77
C LEU A 171 -16.17 -10.48 17.92
N HIS A 172 -16.95 -9.92 16.98
CA HIS A 172 -16.54 -8.75 16.20
C HIS A 172 -16.63 -7.44 17.01
N GLU A 173 -17.62 -7.31 17.88
CA GLU A 173 -17.77 -6.17 18.80
C GLU A 173 -16.64 -6.18 19.85
N ALA A 174 -16.33 -7.35 20.40
CA ALA A 174 -15.20 -7.54 21.31
C ALA A 174 -13.87 -7.12 20.67
N ALA A 175 -13.69 -7.45 19.38
CA ALA A 175 -12.53 -7.08 18.59
C ALA A 175 -12.44 -5.55 18.37
N GLU A 176 -13.55 -4.90 17.99
CA GLU A 176 -13.62 -3.44 17.81
C GLU A 176 -13.33 -2.70 19.11
N ARG A 177 -13.96 -3.13 20.22
CA ARG A 177 -13.70 -2.61 21.56
C ARG A 177 -12.23 -2.75 21.93
N THR A 178 -11.66 -3.95 21.80
CA THR A 178 -10.24 -4.24 22.10
C THR A 178 -9.31 -3.34 21.29
N LEU A 179 -9.60 -3.13 20.01
CA LEU A 179 -8.79 -2.27 19.15
C LEU A 179 -8.83 -0.81 19.64
N SER A 180 -10.01 -0.29 19.97
CA SER A 180 -10.18 1.07 20.47
C SER A 180 -9.51 1.29 21.84
N GLU A 181 -9.54 0.28 22.72
CA GLU A 181 -8.90 0.32 24.05
C GLU A 181 -7.38 0.31 23.96
N GLN A 182 -6.81 -0.50 23.06
CA GLN A 182 -5.35 -0.67 22.96
C GLN A 182 -4.68 0.38 22.07
N CYS A 183 -5.36 0.83 21.03
CA CYS A 183 -4.77 1.66 19.97
C CYS A 183 -5.40 3.06 19.86
N GLY A 184 -6.49 3.33 20.57
CA GLY A 184 -7.21 4.60 20.52
C GLY A 184 -8.32 4.63 19.48
N VAL A 185 -9.10 5.72 19.49
CA VAL A 185 -10.29 5.92 18.62
C VAL A 185 -9.93 6.66 17.33
N ASP A 186 -8.75 7.27 17.24
CA ASP A 186 -8.28 8.07 16.10
C ASP A 186 -7.80 7.18 14.92
N MET A 187 -8.57 6.15 14.59
CA MET A 187 -8.33 5.25 13.47
C MET A 187 -9.63 4.98 12.73
N ASP A 188 -9.66 5.33 11.44
CA ASP A 188 -10.78 4.99 10.56
C ASP A 188 -10.68 3.50 10.15
N THR A 189 -11.33 2.65 10.95
CA THR A 189 -11.28 1.19 10.79
C THR A 189 -12.58 0.65 10.24
N TRP A 190 -12.48 -0.34 9.35
CA TRP A 190 -13.62 -1.02 8.76
C TRP A 190 -13.44 -2.53 8.89
N PHE A 191 -14.40 -3.19 9.56
CA PHE A 191 -14.43 -4.64 9.71
C PHE A 191 -15.10 -5.29 8.50
N VAL A 192 -14.36 -6.17 7.81
CA VAL A 192 -14.79 -6.82 6.56
C VAL A 192 -16.02 -7.72 6.78
N GLY A 193 -16.14 -8.33 7.96
CA GLY A 193 -17.26 -9.19 8.30
C GLY A 193 -17.20 -9.74 9.73
N ARG A 194 -18.25 -10.50 10.08
CA ARG A 194 -18.45 -11.07 11.43
C ARG A 194 -17.81 -12.44 11.63
N GLN A 195 -17.25 -13.03 10.57
CA GLN A 195 -16.66 -14.36 10.62
C GLN A 195 -15.14 -14.24 10.90
N PRO A 196 -14.59 -15.00 11.86
CA PRO A 196 -13.15 -15.02 12.08
C PRO A 196 -12.45 -15.68 10.87
N ILE A 197 -11.25 -15.20 10.54
CA ILE A 197 -10.44 -15.76 9.45
C ILE A 197 -9.57 -16.95 9.89
N GLY A 198 -9.41 -17.12 11.19
CA GLY A 198 -8.58 -18.19 11.73
C GLY A 198 -8.58 -18.18 13.25
N PHE A 199 -7.93 -19.17 13.83
CA PHE A 199 -7.74 -19.25 15.27
C PHE A 199 -6.34 -19.77 15.59
N TYR A 200 -5.82 -19.37 16.74
CA TYR A 200 -4.56 -19.80 17.29
C TYR A 200 -4.83 -20.34 18.70
N LYS A 201 -4.46 -21.59 18.95
CA LYS A 201 -4.57 -22.20 20.28
C LYS A 201 -3.20 -22.20 20.92
N GLU A 202 -3.09 -21.50 22.03
CA GLU A 202 -1.89 -21.49 22.86
C GLU A 202 -1.97 -22.64 23.88
N THR A 203 -1.01 -23.55 23.80
CA THR A 203 -0.89 -24.66 24.74
C THR A 203 -0.03 -24.21 25.92
N SER A 204 -0.66 -23.58 26.90
CA SER A 204 -0.07 -23.38 28.23
C SER A 204 -0.19 -24.65 29.06
N GLN A 205 0.85 -25.02 29.82
CA GLN A 205 0.83 -26.14 30.78
C GLN A 205 -0.19 -25.93 31.92
N GLN A 206 -0.74 -24.72 32.07
CA GLN A 206 -1.88 -24.42 32.94
C GLN A 206 -2.95 -23.66 32.13
N SER A 207 -4.01 -24.37 31.73
CA SER A 207 -5.20 -23.90 30.97
C SER A 207 -4.92 -23.32 29.57
N GLY A 208 -5.39 -24.03 28.54
CA GLY A 208 -5.15 -23.69 27.12
C GLY A 208 -6.01 -22.51 26.66
N LEU A 209 -5.34 -21.45 26.18
CA LEU A 209 -5.94 -20.23 25.68
C LEU A 209 -6.24 -20.39 24.17
N LYS A 210 -7.43 -19.95 23.72
CA LYS A 210 -7.81 -19.98 22.30
C LYS A 210 -8.04 -18.55 21.82
N VAL A 211 -7.19 -18.10 20.91
CA VAL A 211 -7.25 -16.78 20.27
C VAL A 211 -7.93 -16.92 18.92
N LEU A 212 -9.02 -16.19 18.68
CA LEU A 212 -9.68 -16.14 17.37
C LEU A 212 -9.24 -14.86 16.65
N LYS A 213 -8.80 -14.97 15.40
CA LYS A 213 -8.26 -13.87 14.60
C LYS A 213 -9.26 -13.40 13.55
N TYR A 214 -9.41 -12.08 13.43
CA TYR A 214 -10.18 -11.42 12.38
C TYR A 214 -9.27 -10.72 11.38
N LYS A 215 -9.73 -10.61 10.13
CA LYS A 215 -8.97 -9.97 9.06
C LYS A 215 -9.64 -8.68 8.63
N ARG A 216 -8.79 -7.68 8.40
CA ARG A 216 -8.91 -6.75 7.29
C ARG A 216 -7.87 -7.10 6.24
#